data_AF-A0A9W8IUA9-F1
#
_entry.id   AF-A0A9W8IUA9-F1
#
_cell.length_a   1.000
_cell.length_b   1.000
_cell.length_c   1.000
_cell.angle_alpha   90.00
_cell.angle_beta   90.00
_cell.angle_gamma   90.00
#
_symmetry.space_group_name_H-M   'P 1'
#
loop_
_entity.id
_entity.type
_entity.pdbx_description
1 polymer ?
#
loop_
_entity_poly.entity_id
_entity_poly.type
_entity_poly.pdbx_seq_one_letter_code
_entity_poly.pdbx_strand_id
1 'polypeptide(L)'
;MSASTPIDSASTTFRFSELPEDIGRVIFEVVADNGWGPCCALVSKKIRACKSQDFFAAHVKVVILVGFGEVQFPHDTMTSFIEACPGLQTLALWDFVRSRETQEFLTSLRLAPSRLSVIGGMFSEDEYHFHHPIFQNVTHLEFFWEDEYDWSWDSLSQLKRLTHLSLQVDLRFGLPNFVEAVRDVISACPPCLRILVIWVDANEFFCEGESAVERLEDIDAICRGEADPRAVVAHNLPGLQSEQLIQRHFEDYLCDWVGTSAPGEDFWAQAEKIIEGRKHPLTPA
;
A
#
# COMPACT_ATOMS: atom_id res chain seq x y z
N MET A 1 28.20 -40.22 4.55
CA MET A 1 28.60 -39.16 5.48
C MET A 1 29.01 -37.97 4.63
N SER A 2 28.09 -37.04 4.38
CA SER A 2 28.32 -35.84 3.59
C SER A 2 28.23 -34.66 4.54
N ALA A 3 29.31 -33.89 4.66
CA ALA A 3 29.38 -32.73 5.55
C ALA A 3 28.77 -31.52 4.83
N SER A 4 27.71 -30.96 5.40
CA SER A 4 27.12 -29.69 4.97
C SER A 4 27.96 -28.53 5.50
N THR A 5 28.48 -27.72 4.58
CA THR A 5 29.11 -26.43 4.88
C THR A 5 28.05 -25.40 5.32
N PRO A 6 28.34 -24.55 6.33
CA PRO A 6 27.44 -23.47 6.71
C PRO A 6 27.52 -22.34 5.67
N ILE A 7 26.36 -21.87 5.25
CA ILE A 7 26.22 -20.66 4.44
C ILE A 7 26.18 -19.48 5.41
N ASP A 8 27.27 -18.72 5.49
CA ASP A 8 27.29 -17.42 6.17
C ASP A 8 26.53 -16.40 5.31
N SER A 9 25.23 -16.25 5.57
CA SER A 9 24.44 -15.13 5.06
C SER A 9 24.75 -13.88 5.88
N ALA A 10 25.83 -13.18 5.53
CA ALA A 10 26.09 -11.84 6.04
C ALA A 10 25.04 -10.88 5.47
N SER A 11 23.86 -10.83 6.10
CA SER A 11 22.89 -9.77 5.91
C SER A 11 23.55 -8.47 6.37
N THR A 12 23.89 -7.60 5.43
CA THR A 12 24.37 -6.26 5.70
C THR A 12 23.23 -5.47 6.34
N THR A 13 23.16 -5.52 7.66
CA THR A 13 22.21 -4.73 8.45
C THR A 13 22.54 -3.26 8.22
N PHE A 14 21.70 -2.57 7.46
CA PHE A 14 21.78 -1.12 7.27
C PHE A 14 21.78 -0.45 8.66
N ARG A 15 22.84 0.29 8.99
CA ARG A 15 22.96 0.96 10.28
C ARG A 15 22.45 2.39 10.15
N PHE A 16 21.38 2.70 10.87
CA PHE A 16 20.75 4.03 10.96
C PHE A 16 21.72 5.18 11.29
N SER A 17 22.89 4.88 11.86
CA SER A 17 23.96 5.85 12.14
C SER A 17 24.62 6.46 10.89
N GLU A 18 24.33 5.95 9.69
CA GLU A 18 24.94 6.39 8.43
C GLU A 18 24.07 7.39 7.64
N LEU A 19 22.86 7.71 8.14
CA LEU A 19 21.98 8.69 7.51
C LEU A 19 22.45 10.13 7.78
N PRO A 20 22.39 11.03 6.77
CA PRO A 20 22.65 12.45 6.93
C PRO A 20 21.81 13.09 8.06
N GLU A 21 22.46 13.93 8.88
CA GLU A 21 21.91 14.54 10.10
C GLU A 21 20.66 15.42 9.85
N ASP A 22 20.41 15.79 8.59
CA ASP A 22 19.30 16.60 8.10
C ASP A 22 18.04 15.80 7.72
N ILE A 23 18.17 14.49 7.45
CA ILE A 23 17.06 13.58 7.13
C ILE A 23 16.68 12.71 8.34
N GLY A 24 17.67 12.26 9.12
CA GLY A 24 17.44 11.38 10.28
C GLY A 24 16.65 12.04 11.43
N ARG A 25 16.69 13.37 11.58
CA ARG A 25 16.12 14.06 12.75
C ARG A 25 14.65 14.48 12.62
N VAL A 26 14.06 14.35 11.42
CA VAL A 26 12.64 14.70 11.16
C VAL A 26 11.72 13.50 11.41
N ILE A 27 12.27 12.29 11.52
CA ILE A 27 11.53 11.03 11.73
C ILE A 27 11.47 10.65 13.23
N PHE A 28 12.42 11.09 14.07
CA PHE A 28 12.72 10.33 15.31
C PHE A 28 12.18 10.81 16.67
N GLU A 29 11.79 12.06 16.89
CA GLU A 29 11.64 12.54 18.29
C GLU A 29 10.31 12.20 19.02
N VAL A 30 9.44 11.32 18.50
CA VAL A 30 8.22 10.88 19.23
C VAL A 30 7.98 9.35 19.20
N VAL A 31 8.72 8.61 18.38
CA VAL A 31 8.46 7.18 18.12
C VAL A 31 9.31 6.24 19.00
N ALA A 32 10.34 6.78 19.65
CA ALA A 32 11.34 6.02 20.40
C ALA A 32 10.82 5.34 21.69
N ASP A 33 9.72 5.80 22.28
CA ASP A 33 9.26 5.28 23.58
C ASP A 33 8.39 4.02 23.49
N ASN A 34 7.94 3.60 22.30
CA ASN A 34 7.04 2.44 22.12
C ASN A 34 7.56 1.32 21.20
N GLY A 35 8.78 1.43 20.62
CA GLY A 35 9.37 0.37 19.79
C GLY A 35 9.01 0.39 18.29
N TRP A 36 8.32 1.42 17.80
CA TRP A 36 7.85 1.55 16.40
C TRP A 36 8.78 2.41 15.50
N GLY A 37 10.03 2.61 15.95
CA GLY A 37 11.00 3.59 15.43
C GLY A 37 11.25 3.63 13.91
N PRO A 38 11.12 2.54 13.13
CA PRO A 38 11.41 2.59 11.69
C PRO A 38 10.28 3.17 10.80
N CYS A 39 9.07 3.42 11.35
CA CYS A 39 7.86 3.34 10.55
C CYS A 39 6.98 4.61 10.49
N CYS A 40 7.21 5.62 11.33
CA CYS A 40 6.23 6.71 11.50
C CYS A 40 6.88 8.11 11.48
N ALA A 41 6.44 8.98 10.56
CA ALA A 41 6.75 10.40 10.63
C ALA A 41 5.73 11.10 11.53
N LEU A 42 6.02 11.18 12.83
CA LEU A 42 5.33 12.12 13.72
C LEU A 42 5.90 13.52 13.51
N VAL A 43 5.15 14.37 12.81
CA VAL A 43 5.45 15.81 12.71
C VAL A 43 5.24 16.43 14.09
N SER A 44 6.28 16.40 14.93
CA SER A 44 6.21 17.03 16.24
C SER A 44 5.94 18.54 16.08
N LYS A 45 5.24 19.14 17.06
CA LYS A 45 5.06 20.60 17.14
C LYS A 45 6.38 21.37 17.01
N LYS A 46 7.51 20.75 17.39
CA LYS A 46 8.85 21.32 17.25
C LYS A 46 9.29 21.42 15.79
N ILE A 47 8.99 20.45 14.93
CA ILE A 47 9.37 20.49 13.51
C ILE A 47 8.68 21.67 12.81
N ARG A 48 7.39 21.91 13.08
CA ARG A 48 6.68 23.11 12.59
C ARG A 48 7.24 24.41 13.15
N ALA A 49 7.64 24.43 14.41
CA ALA A 49 8.23 25.60 15.03
C ALA A 49 9.63 25.93 14.46
N CYS A 50 10.34 24.93 13.93
CA CYS A 50 11.73 25.08 13.50
C CYS A 50 11.94 25.11 11.97
N LYS A 51 10.90 24.86 11.16
CA LYS A 51 11.01 24.83 9.69
C LYS A 51 9.96 25.74 9.04
N SER A 52 10.36 26.46 7.99
CA SER A 52 9.47 27.32 7.21
C SER A 52 8.54 26.52 6.30
N GLN A 53 7.44 27.12 5.86
CA GLN A 53 6.55 26.52 4.86
C GLN A 53 7.29 26.15 3.57
N ASP A 54 8.24 26.99 3.13
CA ASP A 54 9.07 26.73 1.95
C ASP A 54 9.90 25.44 2.09
N PHE A 55 10.36 25.11 3.31
CA PHE A 55 11.09 23.88 3.54
C PHE A 55 10.20 22.65 3.29
N PHE A 56 8.99 22.64 3.83
CA PHE A 56 8.05 21.54 3.63
C PHE A 56 7.69 21.38 2.14
N ALA A 57 7.39 22.48 1.46
CA ALA A 57 7.09 22.48 0.03
C ALA A 57 8.24 21.92 -0.82
N ALA A 58 9.48 22.31 -0.51
CA ALA A 58 10.65 21.88 -1.25
C ALA A 58 11.03 20.42 -0.98
N HIS A 59 10.99 19.99 0.29
CA HIS A 59 11.67 18.77 0.73
C HIS A 59 10.76 17.60 1.10
N VAL A 60 9.50 17.83 1.49
CA VAL A 60 8.60 16.73 1.86
C VAL A 60 7.91 16.20 0.61
N LYS A 61 8.25 14.95 0.25
CA LYS A 61 7.70 14.23 -0.92
C LYS A 61 6.86 13.02 -0.54
N VAL A 62 7.05 12.50 0.67
CA VAL A 62 6.33 11.34 1.20
C VAL A 62 5.73 11.71 2.54
N VAL A 63 4.45 11.39 2.71
CA VAL A 63 3.74 11.48 3.99
C VAL A 63 3.02 10.16 4.19
N ILE A 64 3.28 9.51 5.32
CA ILE A 64 2.57 8.31 5.76
C ILE A 64 1.99 8.66 7.12
N LEU A 65 0.68 8.61 7.22
CA LEU A 65 -0.04 8.80 8.46
C LEU A 65 -0.69 7.46 8.80
N VAL A 66 -0.45 7.01 10.03
CA VAL A 66 -0.98 5.75 10.54
C VAL A 66 -1.69 6.06 11.84
N GLY A 67 -3.01 5.94 11.83
CA GLY A 67 -3.80 5.80 13.05
C GLY A 67 -3.52 4.43 13.64
N PHE A 68 -3.43 4.34 14.96
CA PHE A 68 -3.58 3.06 15.63
C PHE A 68 -4.43 3.31 16.86
N GLY A 69 -5.67 2.82 16.84
CA GLY A 69 -6.60 2.89 17.98
C GLY A 69 -7.18 4.28 18.25
N GLU A 70 -7.45 4.59 19.52
CA GLU A 70 -8.21 5.79 19.93
C GLU A 70 -7.47 7.13 19.76
N VAL A 71 -6.18 7.11 19.38
CA VAL A 71 -5.38 8.34 19.26
C VAL A 71 -5.72 9.06 17.97
N GLN A 72 -6.68 9.97 18.04
CA GLN A 72 -7.03 10.84 16.92
C GLN A 72 -5.97 11.91 16.72
N PHE A 73 -5.39 11.96 15.52
CA PHE A 73 -4.60 13.11 15.11
C PHE A 73 -5.50 14.34 15.04
N PRO A 74 -5.16 15.49 15.65
CA PRO A 74 -5.98 16.69 15.54
C PRO A 74 -6.13 17.05 14.07
N HIS A 75 -7.35 16.97 13.55
CA HIS A 75 -7.60 17.05 12.12
C HIS A 75 -7.10 18.35 11.47
N ASP A 76 -7.30 19.51 12.12
CA ASP A 76 -6.78 20.80 11.67
C ASP A 76 -5.25 20.79 11.49
N THR A 77 -4.55 20.04 12.35
CA THR A 77 -3.10 19.87 12.25
C THR A 77 -2.79 19.07 11.01
N MET A 78 -3.44 17.94 10.77
CA MET A 78 -3.21 17.12 9.56
C MET A 78 -3.41 17.93 8.28
N THR A 79 -4.55 18.60 8.11
CA THR A 79 -4.85 19.38 6.90
C THR A 79 -3.80 20.47 6.67
N SER A 80 -3.51 21.27 7.70
CA SER A 80 -2.48 22.32 7.61
C SER A 80 -1.09 21.77 7.28
N PHE A 81 -0.77 20.53 7.70
CA PHE A 81 0.51 19.90 7.37
C PHE A 81 0.59 19.61 5.88
N ILE A 82 -0.42 18.92 5.36
CA ILE A 82 -0.39 18.39 4.01
C ILE A 82 -0.50 19.55 3.00
N GLU A 83 -1.28 20.58 3.31
CA GLU A 83 -1.32 21.82 2.53
C GLU A 83 0.03 22.56 2.49
N ALA A 84 0.88 22.41 3.51
CA ALA A 84 2.23 22.96 3.51
C ALA A 84 3.21 22.16 2.62
N CYS A 85 2.78 21.03 2.07
CA CYS A 85 3.58 20.12 1.24
C CYS A 85 3.05 20.04 -0.21
N PRO A 86 2.98 21.14 -0.99
CA PRO A 86 2.47 21.10 -2.37
C PRO A 86 3.28 20.19 -3.32
N GLY A 87 4.50 19.83 -2.94
CA GLY A 87 5.35 18.89 -3.68
C GLY A 87 5.14 17.42 -3.32
N LEU A 88 4.11 17.09 -2.54
CA LEU A 88 3.82 15.72 -2.09
C LEU A 88 3.56 14.79 -3.28
N GLN A 89 4.32 13.68 -3.34
CA GLN A 89 4.22 12.67 -4.39
C GLN A 89 3.57 11.39 -3.88
N THR A 90 3.91 11.00 -2.65
CA THR A 90 3.40 9.80 -2.01
C THR A 90 2.61 10.17 -0.78
N LEU A 91 1.39 9.65 -0.68
CA LEU A 91 0.56 9.78 0.49
C LEU A 91 -0.04 8.43 0.88
N ALA A 92 0.11 8.07 2.14
CA ALA A 92 -0.58 6.93 2.74
C ALA A 92 -1.34 7.38 3.99
N LEU A 93 -2.62 7.01 4.06
CA LEU A 93 -3.55 7.33 5.14
C LEU A 93 -4.17 6.02 5.64
N TRP A 94 -3.65 5.48 6.73
CA TRP A 94 -4.06 4.20 7.30
C TRP A 94 -4.78 4.40 8.62
N ASP A 95 -5.84 3.61 8.86
CA ASP A 95 -6.65 3.63 10.09
C ASP A 95 -7.23 5.03 10.41
N PHE A 96 -7.71 5.73 9.37
CA PHE A 96 -8.41 7.00 9.52
C PHE A 96 -9.91 6.81 9.43
N VAL A 97 -10.59 7.26 10.48
CA VAL A 97 -12.05 7.39 10.46
C VAL A 97 -12.48 8.58 9.61
N ARG A 98 -13.64 8.44 8.97
CA ARG A 98 -14.32 9.54 8.29
C ARG A 98 -14.45 10.75 9.22
N SER A 99 -14.05 11.90 8.72
CA SER A 99 -14.21 13.20 9.39
C SER A 99 -14.51 14.27 8.34
N ARG A 100 -14.92 15.46 8.78
CA ARG A 100 -15.13 16.58 7.85
C ARG A 100 -13.81 16.99 7.18
N GLU A 101 -12.72 16.93 7.91
CA GLU A 101 -11.42 17.40 7.49
C GLU A 101 -10.74 16.41 6.54
N THR A 102 -10.92 15.10 6.75
CA THR A 102 -10.53 14.09 5.76
C THR A 102 -11.27 14.32 4.44
N GLN A 103 -12.53 14.74 4.49
CA GLN A 103 -13.32 15.08 3.30
C GLN A 103 -12.85 16.36 2.59
N GLU A 104 -12.59 17.44 3.33
CA GLU A 104 -11.98 18.67 2.79
C GLU A 104 -10.63 18.37 2.13
N PHE A 105 -9.88 17.44 2.71
CA PHE A 105 -8.61 16.96 2.20
C PHE A 105 -8.77 16.17 0.88
N LEU A 106 -9.66 15.18 0.81
CA LEU A 106 -9.92 14.36 -0.39
C LEU A 106 -10.41 15.20 -1.58
N THR A 107 -11.11 16.30 -1.29
CA THR A 107 -11.63 17.24 -2.29
C THR A 107 -10.66 18.36 -2.67
N SER A 108 -9.48 18.43 -2.05
CA SER A 108 -8.51 19.49 -2.29
C SER A 108 -7.79 19.32 -3.64
N LEU A 109 -7.94 20.30 -4.53
CA LEU A 109 -7.21 20.36 -5.81
C LEU A 109 -5.71 20.65 -5.65
N ARG A 110 -5.27 21.09 -4.46
CA ARG A 110 -3.86 21.39 -4.19
C ARG A 110 -3.03 20.13 -4.03
N LEU A 111 -3.68 19.00 -3.77
CA LEU A 111 -3.06 17.74 -3.53
C LEU A 111 -3.28 16.84 -4.72
N ALA A 112 -2.18 16.34 -5.26
CA ALA A 112 -2.24 15.49 -6.44
C ALA A 112 -1.10 14.46 -6.38
N PRO A 113 -1.08 13.60 -5.35
CA PRO A 113 -0.07 12.57 -5.23
C PRO A 113 -0.12 11.62 -6.44
N SER A 114 1.04 11.11 -6.82
CA SER A 114 1.15 10.07 -7.84
C SER A 114 1.05 8.66 -7.24
N ARG A 115 1.34 8.51 -5.94
CA ARG A 115 1.18 7.27 -5.17
C ARG A 115 0.25 7.55 -3.99
N LEU A 116 -0.87 6.84 -3.91
CA LEU A 116 -1.88 7.04 -2.89
C LEU A 116 -2.25 5.70 -2.26
N SER A 117 -2.31 5.65 -0.93
CA SER A 117 -2.81 4.52 -0.16
C SER A 117 -3.85 5.02 0.83
N VAL A 118 -5.09 4.53 0.74
CA VAL A 118 -6.24 5.01 1.52
C VAL A 118 -7.19 3.88 1.88
N ILE A 119 -7.95 4.08 2.95
CA ILE A 119 -9.00 3.15 3.39
C ILE A 119 -10.39 3.62 2.96
N GLY A 120 -11.24 2.67 2.54
CA GLY A 120 -12.61 2.96 2.08
C GLY A 120 -13.46 3.68 3.13
N GLY A 121 -13.24 3.39 4.41
CA GLY A 121 -13.90 4.05 5.54
C GLY A 121 -13.68 5.56 5.64
N MET A 122 -12.79 6.16 4.85
CA MET A 122 -12.61 7.63 4.79
C MET A 122 -13.71 8.34 3.99
N PHE A 123 -14.40 7.61 3.10
CA PHE A 123 -15.37 8.15 2.16
C PHE A 123 -16.80 8.02 2.70
N SER A 124 -17.71 8.85 2.21
CA SER A 124 -19.12 8.70 2.52
C SER A 124 -19.79 7.68 1.61
N GLU A 125 -20.89 7.08 2.07
CA GLU A 125 -21.66 6.11 1.27
C GLU A 125 -22.10 6.66 -0.10
N ASP A 126 -22.45 7.94 -0.16
CA ASP A 126 -22.79 8.65 -1.39
C ASP A 126 -21.58 8.99 -2.27
N GLU A 127 -20.37 8.80 -1.77
CA GLU A 127 -19.09 9.12 -2.40
C GLU A 127 -18.19 7.89 -2.61
N TYR A 128 -18.73 6.68 -2.59
CA TYR A 128 -18.00 5.44 -2.90
C TYR A 128 -17.66 5.31 -4.38
N HIS A 129 -16.84 6.26 -4.85
CA HIS A 129 -16.40 6.42 -6.22
C HIS A 129 -15.03 7.09 -6.26
N PHE A 130 -14.33 6.90 -7.38
CA PHE A 130 -12.98 7.43 -7.60
C PHE A 130 -12.95 8.83 -8.26
N HIS A 131 -13.99 9.65 -8.07
CA HIS A 131 -14.09 10.99 -8.70
C HIS A 131 -13.40 12.10 -7.92
N HIS A 132 -12.90 11.83 -6.70
CA HIS A 132 -12.29 12.86 -5.88
C HIS A 132 -11.03 13.44 -6.53
N PRO A 133 -10.82 14.77 -6.47
CA PRO A 133 -9.64 15.45 -7.01
C PRO A 133 -8.29 14.82 -6.65
N ILE A 134 -8.16 14.25 -5.44
CA ILE A 134 -6.92 13.59 -5.01
C ILE A 134 -6.48 12.45 -5.93
N PHE A 135 -7.41 11.80 -6.64
CA PHE A 135 -7.10 10.68 -7.52
C PHE A 135 -6.62 11.09 -8.93
N GLN A 136 -6.72 12.37 -9.31
CA GLN A 136 -6.52 12.84 -10.68
C GLN A 136 -5.15 12.47 -11.29
N ASN A 137 -4.12 12.39 -10.45
CA ASN A 137 -2.73 12.14 -10.86
C ASN A 137 -2.21 10.76 -10.40
N VAL A 138 -3.06 9.94 -9.78
CA VAL A 138 -2.64 8.68 -9.17
C VAL A 138 -2.23 7.68 -10.25
N THR A 139 -1.02 7.13 -10.06
CA THR A 139 -0.42 6.09 -10.89
C THR A 139 -0.31 4.77 -10.15
N HIS A 140 -0.16 4.83 -8.82
CA HIS A 140 -0.15 3.69 -7.90
C HIS A 140 -1.20 3.96 -6.83
N LEU A 141 -2.25 3.14 -6.82
CA LEU A 141 -3.30 3.21 -5.82
C LEU A 141 -3.23 1.95 -4.97
N GLU A 142 -3.20 2.12 -3.66
CA GLU A 142 -3.65 1.09 -2.74
C GLU A 142 -4.99 1.51 -2.12
N PHE A 143 -5.90 0.55 -2.06
CA PHE A 143 -7.21 0.73 -1.49
C PHE A 143 -7.51 -0.41 -0.51
N PHE A 144 -7.71 -0.05 0.76
CA PHE A 144 -8.17 -1.00 1.77
C PHE A 144 -9.69 -1.06 1.71
N TRP A 145 -10.20 -2.20 1.25
CA TRP A 145 -11.62 -2.45 1.12
C TRP A 145 -12.15 -3.05 2.41
N GLU A 146 -12.84 -2.23 3.19
CA GLU A 146 -13.62 -2.68 4.34
C GLU A 146 -15.09 -2.88 3.90
N ASP A 147 -15.62 -4.05 4.20
CA ASP A 147 -16.58 -4.78 3.36
C ASP A 147 -18.06 -4.56 3.74
N GLU A 148 -18.41 -3.38 4.24
CA GLU A 148 -19.81 -2.99 4.42
C GLU A 148 -20.34 -2.13 3.27
N TYR A 149 -19.49 -1.87 2.28
CA TYR A 149 -19.67 -0.77 1.35
C TYR A 149 -19.75 -1.26 -0.09
N ASP A 150 -20.88 -0.96 -0.74
CA ASP A 150 -21.11 -1.15 -2.18
C ASP A 150 -20.24 -0.18 -2.99
N TRP A 151 -18.93 -0.41 -2.99
CA TRP A 151 -18.01 0.47 -3.69
C TRP A 151 -18.23 0.39 -5.21
N SER A 152 -18.44 1.55 -5.85
CA SER A 152 -18.70 1.60 -7.28
C SER A 152 -17.39 1.44 -8.07
N TRP A 153 -17.04 0.19 -8.35
CA TRP A 153 -15.87 -0.18 -9.14
C TRP A 153 -15.88 0.44 -10.54
N ASP A 154 -17.05 0.67 -11.14
CA ASP A 154 -17.22 1.31 -12.46
C ASP A 154 -16.48 2.66 -12.59
N SER A 155 -16.33 3.37 -11.47
CA SER A 155 -15.63 4.66 -11.42
C SER A 155 -14.10 4.54 -11.53
N LEU A 156 -13.52 3.34 -11.35
CA LEU A 156 -12.07 3.09 -11.53
C LEU A 156 -11.59 3.51 -12.92
N SER A 157 -12.44 3.32 -13.93
CA SER A 157 -12.16 3.65 -15.33
C SER A 157 -11.78 5.12 -15.54
N GLN A 158 -12.12 6.00 -14.59
CA GLN A 158 -11.80 7.43 -14.63
C GLN A 158 -10.38 7.75 -14.20
N LEU A 159 -9.68 6.83 -13.54
CA LEU A 159 -8.31 6.99 -13.09
C LEU A 159 -7.33 6.84 -14.25
N LYS A 160 -7.36 7.75 -15.23
CA LYS A 160 -6.67 7.61 -16.54
C LYS A 160 -5.16 7.40 -16.48
N ARG A 161 -4.53 7.64 -15.31
CA ARG A 161 -3.09 7.45 -15.08
C ARG A 161 -2.76 6.23 -14.22
N LEU A 162 -3.77 5.52 -13.72
CA LEU A 162 -3.57 4.37 -12.86
C LEU A 162 -2.90 3.24 -13.64
N THR A 163 -1.72 2.86 -13.18
CA THR A 163 -0.93 1.78 -13.76
C THR A 163 -0.80 0.60 -12.81
N HIS A 164 -0.89 0.86 -11.50
CA HIS A 164 -0.73 -0.13 -10.45
C HIS A 164 -1.86 0.03 -9.44
N LEU A 165 -2.60 -1.04 -9.19
CA LEU A 165 -3.65 -1.10 -8.19
C LEU A 165 -3.31 -2.19 -7.18
N SER A 166 -3.41 -1.90 -5.90
CA SER A 166 -3.35 -2.84 -4.79
C SER A 166 -4.68 -2.80 -4.05
N LEU A 167 -5.30 -3.95 -3.87
CA LEU A 167 -6.52 -4.07 -3.07
C LEU A 167 -6.21 -4.93 -1.85
N GLN A 168 -6.45 -4.39 -0.67
CA GLN A 168 -6.56 -5.21 0.52
C GLN A 168 -8.02 -5.61 0.69
N VAL A 169 -8.26 -6.91 0.53
CA VAL A 169 -9.59 -7.49 0.50
C VAL A 169 -9.78 -8.26 1.79
N ASP A 170 -10.83 -7.92 2.54
CA ASP A 170 -11.19 -8.67 3.74
C ASP A 170 -11.96 -9.95 3.35
N LEU A 171 -11.34 -11.10 3.54
CA LEU A 171 -11.93 -12.37 3.09
C LEU A 171 -13.07 -12.85 3.99
N ARG A 172 -13.34 -12.20 5.12
CA ARG A 172 -14.41 -12.60 6.05
C ARG A 172 -15.79 -12.32 5.49
N PHE A 173 -15.92 -11.32 4.63
CA PHE A 173 -17.23 -10.87 4.16
C PHE A 173 -17.66 -11.51 2.84
N GLY A 174 -16.91 -12.52 2.41
CA GLY A 174 -17.47 -13.59 1.61
C GLY A 174 -17.72 -13.21 0.17
N LEU A 175 -16.78 -12.50 -0.48
CA LEU A 175 -16.73 -12.41 -1.93
C LEU A 175 -16.88 -13.82 -2.51
N PRO A 176 -18.04 -14.14 -3.13
CA PRO A 176 -18.22 -15.44 -3.72
C PRO A 176 -17.37 -15.44 -4.99
N ASN A 177 -16.37 -16.31 -5.05
CA ASN A 177 -15.43 -16.48 -6.17
C ASN A 177 -14.43 -15.31 -6.33
N PHE A 178 -13.22 -15.50 -5.82
CA PHE A 178 -12.17 -14.48 -5.81
C PHE A 178 -11.64 -14.20 -7.23
N VAL A 179 -11.65 -15.22 -8.08
CA VAL A 179 -11.26 -15.11 -9.49
C VAL A 179 -12.23 -14.21 -10.27
N GLU A 180 -13.53 -14.32 -10.01
CA GLU A 180 -14.54 -13.43 -10.61
C GLU A 180 -14.39 -11.99 -10.12
N ALA A 181 -14.20 -11.77 -8.81
CA ALA A 181 -13.95 -10.43 -8.27
C ALA A 181 -12.73 -9.76 -8.90
N VAL A 182 -11.62 -10.50 -9.10
CA VAL A 182 -10.44 -10.01 -9.81
C VAL A 182 -10.77 -9.59 -11.25
N ARG A 183 -11.53 -10.41 -11.98
CA ARG A 183 -11.94 -10.09 -13.35
C ARG A 183 -12.81 -8.84 -13.41
N ASP A 184 -13.75 -8.71 -12.49
CA ASP A 184 -14.65 -7.56 -12.43
C ASP A 184 -13.90 -6.26 -12.16
N VAL A 185 -13.04 -6.24 -11.12
CA VAL A 185 -12.17 -5.09 -10.81
C VAL A 185 -11.31 -4.71 -12.02
N ILE A 186 -10.68 -5.69 -12.66
CA ILE A 186 -9.82 -5.45 -13.82
C ILE A 186 -10.63 -4.92 -15.01
N SER A 187 -11.84 -5.42 -15.23
CA SER A 187 -12.72 -4.96 -16.31
C SER A 187 -13.16 -3.51 -16.12
N ALA A 188 -13.27 -3.05 -14.88
CA ALA A 188 -13.60 -1.68 -14.51
C ALA A 188 -12.37 -0.73 -14.54
N CYS A 189 -11.16 -1.28 -14.50
CA CYS A 189 -9.92 -0.51 -14.53
C CYS A 189 -9.67 0.19 -15.89
N PRO A 190 -8.89 1.27 -15.90
CA PRO A 190 -8.50 1.93 -17.15
C PRO A 190 -7.56 1.03 -17.99
N PRO A 191 -7.51 1.19 -19.32
CA PRO A 191 -6.67 0.36 -20.20
C PRO A 191 -5.16 0.45 -19.92
N CYS A 192 -4.72 1.48 -19.20
CA CYS A 192 -3.32 1.65 -18.80
C CYS A 192 -2.93 0.85 -17.54
N LEU A 193 -3.87 0.12 -16.91
CA LEU A 193 -3.55 -0.75 -15.80
C LEU A 193 -2.60 -1.87 -16.25
N ARG A 194 -1.44 -1.92 -15.58
CA ARG A 194 -0.38 -2.91 -15.80
C ARG A 194 -0.41 -4.01 -14.74
N ILE A 195 -0.75 -3.67 -13.49
CA ILE A 195 -0.70 -4.58 -12.35
C ILE A 195 -1.93 -4.38 -11.48
N LEU A 196 -2.54 -5.51 -11.10
CA LEU A 196 -3.42 -5.61 -9.94
C LEU A 196 -2.76 -6.51 -8.89
N VAL A 197 -2.57 -6.01 -7.68
CA VAL A 197 -2.15 -6.81 -6.53
C VAL A 197 -3.35 -7.01 -5.62
N ILE A 198 -3.55 -8.24 -5.19
CA ILE A 198 -4.56 -8.58 -4.20
C ILE A 198 -3.86 -9.04 -2.92
N TRP A 199 -4.08 -8.32 -1.83
CA TRP A 199 -3.59 -8.71 -0.53
C TRP A 199 -4.52 -9.69 0.15
N VAL A 200 -3.91 -10.74 0.68
CA VAL A 200 -4.57 -11.76 1.48
C VAL A 200 -4.01 -11.67 2.90
N ASP A 201 -4.85 -11.26 3.86
CA ASP A 201 -4.45 -11.19 5.26
C ASP A 201 -4.46 -12.59 5.90
N ALA A 202 -3.35 -12.88 6.58
CA ALA A 202 -3.15 -14.03 7.44
C ALA A 202 -4.30 -14.38 8.36
N ASN A 203 -4.80 -13.36 9.06
CA ASN A 203 -5.72 -13.57 10.17
C ASN A 203 -7.11 -14.04 9.69
N GLU A 204 -7.41 -13.79 8.43
CA GLU A 204 -8.72 -14.03 7.83
C GLU A 204 -8.77 -15.33 7.02
N PHE A 205 -7.61 -15.77 6.52
CA PHE A 205 -7.51 -16.95 5.69
C PHE A 205 -7.74 -18.26 6.46
N PHE A 206 -7.39 -18.28 7.74
CA PHE A 206 -7.44 -19.49 8.57
C PHE A 206 -8.68 -19.60 9.47
N CYS A 207 -9.70 -18.77 9.27
CA CYS A 207 -10.99 -18.97 9.94
C CYS A 207 -11.60 -20.31 9.47
N GLU A 208 -11.70 -21.26 10.40
CA GLU A 208 -11.90 -22.70 10.18
C GLU A 208 -13.13 -23.06 9.30
N GLY A 209 -12.93 -23.83 8.22
CA GLY A 209 -14.03 -24.39 7.41
C GLY A 209 -13.61 -24.96 6.04
N GLU A 210 -14.56 -25.60 5.34
CA GLU A 210 -14.41 -26.13 3.96
C GLU A 210 -14.08 -25.03 2.93
N SER A 211 -14.34 -23.76 3.25
CA SER A 211 -14.07 -22.59 2.40
C SER A 211 -12.58 -22.28 2.22
N ALA A 212 -11.69 -22.78 3.08
CA ALA A 212 -10.26 -22.49 2.96
C ALA A 212 -9.63 -23.16 1.73
N VAL A 213 -10.09 -24.36 1.36
CA VAL A 213 -9.55 -25.11 0.21
C VAL A 213 -9.93 -24.43 -1.10
N GLU A 214 -11.21 -24.08 -1.27
CA GLU A 214 -11.69 -23.37 -2.47
C GLU A 214 -10.96 -22.02 -2.64
N ARG A 215 -10.71 -21.30 -1.55
CA ARG A 215 -9.93 -20.05 -1.59
C ARG A 215 -8.47 -20.26 -2.00
N LEU A 216 -7.86 -21.38 -1.61
CA LEU A 216 -6.50 -21.70 -2.07
C LEU A 216 -6.48 -22.00 -3.57
N GLU A 217 -7.48 -22.71 -4.09
CA GLU A 217 -7.60 -22.97 -5.53
C GLU A 217 -7.75 -21.67 -6.34
N ASP A 218 -8.54 -20.73 -5.83
CA ASP A 218 -8.70 -19.40 -6.43
C ASP A 218 -7.39 -18.57 -6.39
N ILE A 219 -6.70 -18.54 -5.25
CA ILE A 219 -5.39 -17.87 -5.12
C ILE A 219 -4.41 -18.47 -6.12
N ASP A 220 -4.36 -19.80 -6.19
CA ASP A 220 -3.49 -20.53 -7.10
C ASP A 220 -3.83 -20.20 -8.57
N ALA A 221 -5.12 -20.10 -8.92
CA ALA A 221 -5.57 -19.69 -10.24
C ALA A 221 -5.10 -18.25 -10.59
N ILE A 222 -5.18 -17.32 -9.65
CA ILE A 222 -4.67 -15.94 -9.83
C ILE A 222 -3.14 -15.97 -9.97
N CYS A 223 -2.43 -16.75 -9.15
CA CYS A 223 -0.97 -16.88 -9.19
C CYS A 223 -0.47 -17.41 -10.54
N ARG A 224 -1.21 -18.34 -11.15
CA ARG A 224 -0.96 -18.86 -12.51
C ARG A 224 -1.39 -17.90 -13.63
N GLY A 225 -2.09 -16.81 -13.31
CA GLY A 225 -2.59 -15.83 -14.27
C GLY A 225 -3.86 -16.27 -15.01
N GLU A 226 -4.60 -17.25 -14.49
CA GLU A 226 -5.85 -17.76 -15.07
C GLU A 226 -7.02 -16.80 -14.87
N ALA A 227 -6.97 -15.97 -13.82
CA ALA A 227 -7.92 -14.88 -13.59
C ALA A 227 -7.69 -13.76 -14.62
N ASP A 228 -6.48 -13.19 -14.62
CA ASP A 228 -5.93 -12.24 -15.58
C ASP A 228 -4.40 -12.25 -15.45
N PRO A 229 -3.62 -12.15 -16.55
CA PRO A 229 -2.16 -12.18 -16.48
C PRO A 229 -1.54 -11.01 -15.69
N ARG A 230 -2.27 -9.92 -15.46
CA ARG A 230 -1.85 -8.74 -14.70
C ARG A 230 -2.10 -8.85 -13.19
N ALA A 231 -2.81 -9.89 -12.73
CA ALA A 231 -3.16 -10.05 -11.33
C ALA A 231 -2.07 -10.83 -10.57
N VAL A 232 -1.64 -10.35 -9.41
CA VAL A 232 -0.71 -11.04 -8.50
C VAL A 232 -1.28 -11.04 -7.09
N VAL A 233 -0.86 -11.99 -6.27
CA VAL A 233 -1.30 -12.11 -4.88
C VAL A 233 -0.14 -11.79 -3.95
N ALA A 234 -0.42 -10.98 -2.92
CA ALA A 234 0.51 -10.63 -1.86
C ALA A 234 -0.04 -11.10 -0.50
N HIS A 235 0.85 -11.38 0.45
CA HIS A 235 0.46 -11.76 1.81
C HIS A 235 1.52 -11.36 2.83
N ASN A 236 1.11 -11.27 4.09
CA ASN A 236 1.98 -11.10 5.25
C ASN A 236 2.22 -12.42 6.03
N LEU A 237 1.65 -13.53 5.55
CA LEU A 237 1.73 -14.84 6.21
C LEU A 237 3.14 -15.42 6.27
N PRO A 238 3.67 -15.74 7.46
CA PRO A 238 4.89 -16.54 7.56
C PRO A 238 4.63 -17.99 7.15
N GLY A 239 5.56 -18.57 6.39
CA GLY A 239 5.55 -20.00 6.04
C GLY A 239 4.80 -20.36 4.76
N LEU A 240 3.95 -19.47 4.22
CA LEU A 240 3.46 -19.60 2.85
C LEU A 240 4.56 -19.11 1.91
N GLN A 241 5.15 -20.02 1.13
CA GLN A 241 6.22 -19.71 0.19
C GLN A 241 5.80 -20.18 -1.19
N SER A 242 5.71 -19.25 -2.14
CA SER A 242 5.54 -19.54 -3.56
C SER A 242 6.27 -18.46 -4.34
N GLU A 243 6.97 -18.84 -5.40
CA GLU A 243 7.65 -17.88 -6.29
C GLU A 243 6.65 -16.95 -7.01
N GLN A 244 5.36 -17.29 -6.99
CA GLN A 244 4.27 -16.54 -7.60
C GLN A 244 3.51 -15.65 -6.59
N LEU A 245 3.88 -15.72 -5.31
CA LEU A 245 3.32 -14.90 -4.23
C LEU A 245 4.35 -13.87 -3.78
N ILE A 246 3.87 -12.67 -3.44
CA ILE A 246 4.70 -11.63 -2.84
C ILE A 246 4.49 -11.69 -1.33
N GLN A 247 5.48 -12.22 -0.61
CA GLN A 247 5.50 -12.11 0.85
C GLN A 247 6.07 -10.75 1.26
N ARG A 248 5.34 -10.03 2.11
CA ARG A 248 5.77 -8.74 2.64
C ARG A 248 5.45 -8.57 4.11
N HIS A 249 6.47 -8.22 4.89
CA HIS A 249 6.30 -7.74 6.25
C HIS A 249 5.92 -6.27 6.27
N PHE A 250 5.30 -5.81 7.35
CA PHE A 250 4.83 -4.43 7.49
C PHE A 250 5.99 -3.41 7.40
N GLU A 251 7.17 -3.75 7.92
CA GLU A 251 8.35 -2.90 7.88
C GLU A 251 8.88 -2.72 6.45
N ASP A 252 8.95 -3.80 5.67
CA ASP A 252 9.33 -3.74 4.26
C ASP A 252 8.28 -2.97 3.46
N TYR A 253 7.01 -3.18 3.80
CA TYR A 253 5.89 -2.51 3.17
C TYR A 253 5.97 -0.99 3.33
N LEU A 254 6.34 -0.51 4.51
CA LEU A 254 6.61 0.90 4.74
C LEU A 254 7.80 1.41 3.94
N CYS A 255 8.89 0.64 3.87
CA CYS A 255 10.04 0.98 3.03
C CYS A 255 9.64 1.15 1.56
N ASP A 256 8.73 0.30 1.06
CA ASP A 256 8.24 0.34 -0.32
C ASP A 256 7.47 1.65 -0.63
N TRP A 257 6.72 2.17 0.34
CA TRP A 257 6.01 3.44 0.22
C TRP A 257 6.94 4.65 0.36
N VAL A 258 7.92 4.58 1.27
CA VAL A 258 8.94 5.63 1.42
C VAL A 258 9.89 5.68 0.21
N GLY A 259 10.04 4.57 -0.52
CA GLY A 259 10.96 4.44 -1.64
C GLY A 259 12.40 4.21 -1.19
N THR A 260 12.59 3.55 -0.04
CA THR A 260 13.90 3.20 0.51
C THR A 260 14.30 1.76 0.26
N SER A 261 13.41 0.95 -0.33
CA SER A 261 13.72 -0.41 -0.76
C SER A 261 14.84 -0.42 -1.80
N ALA A 262 15.64 -1.50 -1.81
CA ALA A 262 16.71 -1.61 -2.80
C ALA A 262 16.14 -1.64 -4.23
N PRO A 263 16.89 -1.18 -5.25
CA PRO A 263 16.41 -1.13 -6.63
C PRO A 263 15.94 -2.50 -7.13
N GLY A 264 14.70 -2.57 -7.61
CA GLY A 264 14.08 -3.80 -8.11
C GLY A 264 13.60 -4.76 -7.02
N GLU A 265 13.78 -4.38 -5.76
CA GLU A 265 13.27 -5.13 -4.62
C GLU A 265 11.97 -4.56 -4.08
N ASP A 266 11.53 -3.37 -4.51
CA ASP A 266 10.27 -2.81 -4.01
C ASP A 266 9.05 -3.64 -4.40
N PHE A 267 7.98 -3.54 -3.60
CA PHE A 267 6.73 -4.28 -3.78
C PHE A 267 6.21 -4.28 -5.23
N TRP A 268 6.22 -3.12 -5.90
CA TRP A 268 5.69 -3.00 -7.25
C TRP A 268 6.63 -3.62 -8.29
N ALA A 269 7.94 -3.46 -8.12
CA ALA A 269 8.94 -4.12 -8.97
C ALA A 269 8.87 -5.65 -8.88
N GLN A 270 8.57 -6.21 -7.70
CA GLN A 270 8.36 -7.65 -7.54
C GLN A 270 7.11 -8.13 -8.28
N ALA A 271 6.00 -7.38 -8.20
CA ALA A 271 4.80 -7.66 -8.96
C ALA A 271 5.05 -7.62 -10.48
N GLU A 272 5.79 -6.61 -10.96
CA GLU A 272 6.20 -6.53 -12.38
C GLU A 272 7.00 -7.75 -12.80
N LYS A 273 7.98 -8.16 -11.98
CA LYS A 273 8.82 -9.32 -12.27
C LYS A 273 8.00 -10.61 -12.41
N ILE A 274 7.01 -10.84 -11.55
CA ILE A 274 6.11 -12.00 -11.65
C ILE A 274 5.34 -11.97 -12.98
N ILE A 275 4.75 -10.82 -13.32
CA ILE A 275 3.97 -10.65 -14.55
C ILE A 275 4.84 -10.84 -15.81
N GLU A 276 6.04 -10.28 -15.83
CA GLU A 276 6.98 -10.45 -16.94
C GLU A 276 7.46 -11.91 -17.06
N GLY A 277 7.68 -12.59 -15.93
CA GLY A 277 8.00 -14.02 -15.91
C GLY A 277 6.93 -14.90 -16.57
N ARG A 278 5.65 -14.53 -16.43
CA ARG A 278 4.54 -15.24 -17.09
C ARG A 278 4.51 -15.05 -18.61
N LYS A 279 4.96 -13.90 -19.12
CA LYS A 279 5.00 -13.62 -20.57
C LYS A 279 6.11 -14.40 -21.28
N HIS A 280 7.16 -14.74 -20.54
CA HIS A 280 8.34 -15.43 -21.05
C HIS A 280 8.62 -16.68 -20.23
N PRO A 281 7.73 -17.70 -20.28
CA PRO A 281 7.94 -18.93 -19.54
C PRO A 281 9.28 -19.52 -19.98
N LEU A 282 10.20 -19.66 -19.01
CA LEU A 282 11.50 -20.30 -19.25
C LEU A 282 11.21 -21.66 -19.87
N THR A 283 11.71 -21.88 -21.08
CA THR A 283 11.59 -23.18 -21.72
C THR A 283 12.31 -24.18 -20.81
N PRO A 284 11.63 -25.22 -20.29
CA PRO A 284 12.29 -26.17 -19.40
C PRO A 284 13.49 -26.77 -20.14
N ALA A 285 14.67 -26.64 -19.52
CA ALA A 285 15.94 -27.15 -20.04
C ALA A 285 16.01 -28.67 -20.03
#